data_AF-A0A2D9BFR6-F1
#
_entry.id   AF-A0A2D9BFR6-F1
#
_cell.length_a   1.000
_cell.length_b   1.000
_cell.length_c   1.000
_cell.angle_alpha   90.00
_cell.angle_beta   90.00
_cell.angle_gamma   90.00
#
_symmetry.space_group_name_H-M   'P 1'
#
loop_
_entity.id
_entity.type
_entity.pdbx_description
1 polymer ?
#
loop_
_entity_poly.entity_id
_entity_poly.type
_entity_poly.pdbx_seq_one_letter_code
_entity_poly.pdbx_strand_id
1 'polypeptide(L)' 'AADLIAEAVTAMEFRASAEDIARMSHAHPTYAEAVKEAALAATENRPIHS' A
#
# COMPACT_ATOMS: atom_id res chain seq x y z
N ALA A 1 -10.97 -7.87 0.54
CA ALA A 1 -10.78 -6.86 -0.53
C ALA A 1 -11.67 -5.65 -0.34
N ALA A 2 -12.96 -5.83 -0.03
CA ALA A 2 -13.89 -4.72 0.21
C ALA A 2 -13.41 -3.74 1.29
N ASP A 3 -12.74 -4.19 2.34
CA ASP A 3 -12.21 -3.29 3.38
C ASP A 3 -10.85 -2.66 3.01
N LEU A 4 -10.07 -3.31 2.12
CA LEU A 4 -8.78 -2.78 1.66
C LEU A 4 -8.96 -1.60 0.69
N ILE A 5 -10.07 -1.55 -0.04
CA ILE A 5 -10.33 -0.46 -0.98
C ILE A 5 -10.51 0.89 -0.26
N ALA A 6 -10.95 0.87 1.01
CA ALA A 6 -11.14 2.08 1.80
C ALA A 6 -9.79 2.80 2.05
N GLU A 7 -8.72 2.03 2.27
CA GLU A 7 -7.36 2.56 2.39
C GLU A 7 -6.93 3.26 1.08
N ALA A 8 -7.10 2.59 -0.05
CA ALA A 8 -6.73 3.14 -1.36
C ALA A 8 -7.53 4.40 -1.71
N VAL A 9 -8.85 4.41 -1.46
CA VAL A 9 -9.71 5.57 -1.68
C VAL A 9 -9.27 6.75 -0.80
N THR A 10 -9.01 6.51 0.48
CA THR A 10 -8.55 7.54 1.40
C THR A 10 -7.19 8.09 0.98
N ALA A 11 -6.25 7.22 0.58
CA ALA A 11 -4.93 7.63 0.12
C ALA A 11 -5.00 8.50 -1.15
N MET A 12 -5.85 8.14 -2.12
CA MET A 12 -6.06 8.93 -3.34
C MET A 12 -6.68 10.31 -3.07
N GLU A 13 -7.60 10.41 -2.11
CA GLU A 13 -8.23 11.69 -1.71
C GLU A 13 -7.18 12.68 -1.19
N PHE A 14 -6.21 12.20 -0.41
CA PHE A 14 -5.09 13.01 0.07
C PHE A 14 -3.94 13.12 -0.94
N ARG A 15 -4.13 12.65 -2.17
CA ARG A 15 -3.14 12.66 -3.26
C ARG A 15 -1.82 12.00 -2.85
N ALA A 16 -1.89 10.95 -2.04
CA ALA A 16 -0.73 10.17 -1.63
C ALA A 16 -0.06 9.54 -2.87
N SER A 17 1.27 9.59 -2.90
CA SER A 17 2.08 8.87 -3.88
C SER A 17 2.15 7.37 -3.54
N ALA A 18 2.61 6.56 -4.50
CA ALA A 18 2.89 5.14 -4.23
C ALA A 18 3.98 4.98 -3.15
N GLU A 19 4.95 5.89 -3.08
CA GLU A 19 5.97 5.87 -2.03
C GLU A 19 5.37 6.13 -0.64
N ASP A 20 4.37 7.02 -0.53
CA ASP A 20 3.70 7.31 0.74
C ASP A 20 3.01 6.05 1.29
N ILE A 21 2.29 5.32 0.44
CA ILE A 21 1.64 4.05 0.82
C ILE A 21 2.69 2.99 1.16
N ALA A 22 3.73 2.85 0.35
CA ALA A 22 4.81 1.90 0.61
C ALA A 22 5.53 2.12 1.95
N ARG A 23 5.61 3.36 2.43
CA ARG A 23 6.28 3.74 3.69
C ARG A 23 5.36 3.76 4.91
N MET A 24 4.04 3.67 4.73
CA MET A 24 3.10 3.57 5.86
C MET A 24 3.26 2.24 6.63
N SER A 25 2.99 2.29 7.94
CA SER A 25 2.97 1.09 8.77
C SER A 25 1.74 0.26 8.45
N HIS A 26 1.95 -0.99 8.04
CA HIS A 26 0.90 -1.97 7.82
C HIS A 26 1.02 -3.04 8.89
N ALA A 27 -0.10 -3.36 9.55
CA ALA A 27 -0.09 -4.35 10.61
C ALA A 27 0.33 -5.73 10.06
N HIS A 28 1.23 -6.41 10.78
CA HIS A 28 1.65 -7.77 10.47
C HIS A 28 1.04 -8.76 11.48
N PRO A 29 0.47 -9.91 11.06
CA PRO A 29 0.25 -10.36 9.67
C PRO A 29 -1.16 -9.98 9.15
N THR A 30 -1.28 -9.23 8.04
CA THR A 30 -2.57 -8.85 7.46
C THR A 30 -2.58 -8.81 5.92
N TYR A 31 -3.77 -8.90 5.32
CA TYR A 31 -3.93 -8.75 3.86
C TYR A 31 -3.59 -7.34 3.35
N ALA A 32 -3.57 -6.32 4.22
CA ALA A 32 -3.17 -4.96 3.83
C ALA A 32 -1.68 -4.89 3.45
N GLU A 33 -0.85 -5.82 3.93
CA GLU A 33 0.55 -5.91 3.53
C GLU A 33 0.71 -6.09 2.00
N ALA A 34 -0.25 -6.73 1.32
CA ALA A 34 -0.22 -6.84 -0.13
C ALA A 34 -0.39 -5.49 -0.85
N VAL A 35 -1.11 -4.54 -0.25
CA VAL A 35 -1.27 -3.17 -0.79
C VAL A 35 0.06 -2.42 -0.67
N LYS A 36 0.74 -2.56 0.47
CA LYS A 36 2.10 -2.03 0.67
C LYS A 36 3.10 -2.59 -0.35
N GLU A 37 3.13 -3.91 -0.55
CA GLU A 37 4.06 -4.54 -1.49
C GLU A 37 3.76 -4.14 -2.94
N ALA A 38 2.47 -4.00 -3.31
CA ALA A 38 2.08 -3.45 -4.60
C ALA A 38 2.53 -1.98 -4.77
N ALA A 39 2.47 -1.17 -3.72
CA ALA A 39 2.96 0.20 -3.73
C ALA A 39 4.50 0.28 -3.86
N LEU A 40 5.23 -0.63 -3.18
CA LEU A 40 6.68 -0.80 -3.34
C LEU A 40 7.05 -1.22 -4.77
N ALA A 41 6.23 -2.05 -5.41
CA ALA A 41 6.40 -2.41 -6.82
C ALA A 41 6.14 -1.20 -7.74
N ALA A 42 5.10 -0.42 -7.47
CA ALA A 42 4.71 0.73 -8.29
C ALA A 42 5.68 1.93 -8.21
N THR A 43 6.35 2.13 -7.07
CA THR A 43 7.26 3.28 -6.90
C THR A 43 8.59 3.08 -7.62
N GLU A 44 9.30 1.98 -7.33
CA GLU A 44 10.66 1.72 -7.85
C GLU A 44 10.89 0.23 -8.14
N ASN A 45 9.81 -0.56 -8.27
CA ASN A 45 9.87 -2.01 -8.45
C ASN A 45 10.72 -2.73 -7.40
N ARG A 46 10.51 -2.36 -6.12
CA ARG A 46 11.31 -2.84 -4.98
C ARG A 46 10.49 -3.54 -3.87
N PRO A 47 9.58 -4.48 -4.20
CA PRO A 47 8.89 -5.25 -3.17
C PRO A 47 9.89 -6.09 -2.36
N ILE A 48 9.58 -6.31 -1.08
CA ILE A 48 10.39 -7.12 -0.17
C ILE A 48 9.86 -8.55 -0.13
N HIS A 49 8.55 -8.72 -0.27
CA HIS A 49 7.89 -10.02 -0.24
C HIS A 49 6.98 -10.15 -1.48
N SER A 50 7.54 -10.68 -2.57
CA SER A 50 6.84 -10.94 -3.85
C SER A 50 6.45 -12.40 -4.01
#